data_AF-A0A3A4VF65-F1
#
_entry.id   AF-A0A3A4VF65-F1
#
_cell.length_a   1.000
_cell.length_b   1.000
_cell.length_c   1.000
_cell.angle_alpha   90.00
_cell.angle_beta   90.00
_cell.angle_gamma   90.00
#
_symmetry.space_group_name_H-M   'P 1'
#
loop_
_entity.id
_entity.type
_entity.pdbx_description
1 polymer ?
#
loop_
_entity_poly.entity_id
_entity_poly.type
_entity_poly.pdbx_seq_one_letter_code
_entity_poly.pdbx_strand_id
1 'polypeptide(L)'
;MVAFFDYAWYYLFMKRVDKQRELNEAIVSLDDFAVEYNKTLPPGFPKASPERLRKFQLAYPLLFKDGNAWSIDKHRKRFMDWHNTHH
;
A
#
# COMPACT_ATOMS: atom_id res chain seq x y z
N MET A 1 28.97 25.57 -14.60
CA MET A 1 28.18 24.44 -15.12
C MET A 1 27.79 23.47 -13.98
N VAL A 2 26.97 23.90 -13.01
CA VAL A 2 26.57 23.04 -11.87
C VAL A 2 25.04 22.96 -11.69
N ALA A 3 24.27 23.92 -12.20
CA ALA A 3 22.81 23.96 -11.99
C ALA A 3 21.99 22.88 -12.74
N PHE A 4 22.54 22.27 -13.80
CA PHE A 4 21.79 21.28 -14.60
C PHE A 4 21.70 19.90 -13.92
N PHE A 5 22.72 19.51 -13.15
CA PHE A 5 22.67 18.24 -12.42
C PHE A 5 21.64 18.30 -11.30
N ASP A 6 21.57 19.39 -10.54
CA ASP A 6 20.58 19.57 -9.47
C ASP A 6 19.13 19.62 -10.00
N TYR A 7 18.88 20.33 -11.09
CA TYR A 7 17.52 20.38 -11.67
C TYR A 7 17.08 19.03 -12.24
N ALA A 8 17.96 18.32 -12.95
CA ALA A 8 17.64 17.02 -13.49
C ALA A 8 17.43 15.98 -12.38
N TRP A 9 18.26 16.00 -11.34
CA TRP A 9 18.10 15.13 -10.17
C TRP A 9 16.82 15.44 -9.40
N TYR A 10 16.53 16.73 -9.15
CA TYR A 10 15.30 17.19 -8.51
C TYR A 10 14.05 16.74 -9.29
N TYR A 11 14.00 16.98 -10.59
CA TYR A 11 12.88 16.56 -11.43
C TYR A 11 12.72 15.04 -11.49
N LEU A 12 13.80 14.29 -11.63
CA LEU A 12 13.77 12.82 -11.64
C LEU A 12 13.36 12.24 -10.27
N PHE A 13 13.78 12.86 -9.18
CA PHE A 13 13.40 12.48 -7.83
C PHE A 13 11.93 12.77 -7.56
N MET A 14 11.47 13.99 -7.81
CA MET A 14 10.07 14.39 -7.65
C MET A 14 9.14 13.52 -8.49
N LYS A 15 9.47 13.26 -9.77
CA LYS A 15 8.67 12.38 -10.63
C LYS A 15 8.57 10.94 -10.11
N ARG A 16 9.63 10.43 -9.44
CA ARG A 16 9.59 9.12 -8.77
C ARG A 16 8.71 9.15 -7.53
N VAL A 17 8.83 10.19 -6.70
CA VAL A 17 8.01 10.38 -5.50
C VAL A 17 6.52 10.48 -5.87
N ASP A 18 6.19 11.27 -6.90
CA ASP A 18 4.82 11.40 -7.40
C ASP A 18 4.28 10.06 -7.86
N LYS A 19 5.03 9.31 -8.68
CA LYS A 19 4.60 7.98 -9.14
C LYS A 19 4.38 7.00 -7.98
N GLN A 20 5.25 7.02 -6.97
CA GLN A 20 5.07 6.18 -5.78
C GLN A 20 3.84 6.59 -4.97
N ARG A 21 3.61 7.90 -4.83
CA ARG A 21 2.41 8.41 -4.17
C ARG A 21 1.14 8.02 -4.92
N GLU A 22 1.12 8.16 -6.24
CA GLU A 22 0.00 7.75 -7.10
C GLU A 22 -0.30 6.25 -6.95
N LEU A 23 0.71 5.39 -6.92
CA LEU A 23 0.52 3.94 -6.71
C LEU A 23 0.02 3.61 -5.30
N ASN A 24 0.47 4.35 -4.29
CA ASN A 24 0.10 4.11 -2.90
C ASN A 24 -1.33 4.61 -2.59
N GLU A 25 -1.74 5.72 -3.21
CA GLU A 25 -3.08 6.31 -3.11
C GLU A 25 -4.09 5.67 -4.08
N ALA A 26 -3.62 4.94 -5.09
CA ALA A 26 -4.49 4.26 -6.05
C ALA A 26 -5.47 3.31 -5.35
N ILE A 27 -6.73 3.41 -5.77
CA ILE A 27 -7.76 2.45 -5.39
C ILE A 27 -7.53 1.18 -6.20
N VAL A 28 -7.16 0.11 -5.51
CA VAL A 28 -6.88 -1.20 -6.09
C VAL A 28 -7.93 -2.22 -5.67
N SER A 29 -8.03 -3.31 -6.41
CA SER A 29 -8.86 -4.45 -6.02
C SER A 29 -8.24 -5.19 -4.82
N LEU A 30 -9.03 -6.05 -4.17
CA LEU A 30 -8.55 -6.89 -3.07
C LEU A 30 -7.42 -7.82 -3.51
N ASP A 31 -7.53 -8.39 -4.71
CA ASP A 31 -6.52 -9.31 -5.27
C ASP A 31 -5.23 -8.56 -5.61
N ASP A 32 -5.33 -7.38 -6.22
CA ASP A 32 -4.17 -6.54 -6.52
C ASP A 32 -3.47 -6.07 -5.24
N PHE A 33 -4.26 -5.70 -4.21
CA PHE A 33 -3.72 -5.37 -2.90
C PHE A 33 -2.96 -6.54 -2.30
N ALA A 34 -3.48 -7.77 -2.38
CA ALA A 34 -2.81 -8.95 -1.85
C ALA A 34 -1.46 -9.19 -2.55
N VAL A 35 -1.42 -9.03 -3.88
CA VAL A 35 -0.19 -9.18 -4.67
C VAL A 35 0.84 -8.13 -4.27
N GLU A 36 0.45 -6.86 -4.22
CA GLU A 36 1.38 -5.76 -3.92
C GLU A 36 1.85 -5.77 -2.46
N TYR A 37 0.95 -6.10 -1.54
CA TYR A 37 1.27 -6.31 -0.12
C TYR A 37 2.31 -7.42 0.05
N ASN A 38 2.11 -8.57 -0.63
CA ASN A 38 3.02 -9.71 -0.53
C ASN A 38 4.39 -9.45 -1.18
N LYS A 39 4.47 -8.57 -2.20
CA LYS A 39 5.74 -8.14 -2.80
C LYS A 39 6.55 -7.23 -1.89
N THR A 40 5.88 -6.34 -1.16
CA THR A 40 6.49 -5.33 -0.28
C THR A 40 6.54 -5.76 1.20
N LEU A 41 6.32 -7.06 1.43
CA LEU A 41 6.24 -7.65 2.76
C LEU A 41 7.63 -7.73 3.40
N PRO A 42 7.84 -7.18 4.62
CA PRO A 42 9.08 -7.39 5.35
C PRO A 42 9.24 -8.87 5.74
N PRO A 43 10.49 -9.37 5.85
CA PRO A 43 10.74 -10.73 6.33
C PRO A 43 10.13 -10.97 7.71
N GLY A 44 9.51 -12.13 7.92
CA GLY A 44 8.89 -12.51 9.19
C GLY A 44 7.42 -12.12 9.35
N PHE A 45 6.85 -11.35 8.42
CA PHE A 45 5.41 -11.10 8.39
C PHE A 45 4.64 -12.18 7.63
N PRO A 46 3.43 -12.53 8.07
CA PRO A 46 2.60 -13.48 7.37
C PRO A 46 1.99 -12.90 6.10
N LYS A 47 1.91 -13.74 5.05
CA LYS A 47 1.39 -13.36 3.73
C LYS A 47 -0.10 -13.03 3.79
N ALA A 48 -0.51 -12.01 3.06
CA ALA A 48 -1.93 -11.72 2.87
C ALA A 48 -2.58 -12.83 2.02
N SER A 49 -3.67 -13.40 2.52
CA SER A 49 -4.59 -14.22 1.73
C SER A 49 -5.92 -13.48 1.57
N PRO A 50 -6.69 -13.76 0.49
CA PRO A 50 -7.98 -13.11 0.27
C PRO A 50 -8.96 -13.28 1.44
N GLU A 51 -8.92 -14.43 2.11
CA GLU A 51 -9.76 -14.71 3.28
C GLU A 51 -9.43 -13.81 4.47
N ARG A 52 -8.13 -13.58 4.73
CA ARG A 52 -7.68 -12.69 5.82
C ARG A 52 -8.00 -11.24 5.51
N LEU A 53 -7.86 -10.83 4.25
CA LEU A 53 -8.23 -9.48 3.81
C LEU A 53 -9.74 -9.22 3.99
N ARG A 54 -10.59 -10.20 3.66
CA ARG A 54 -12.04 -10.10 3.93
C ARG A 54 -12.36 -10.02 5.42
N LYS A 55 -11.70 -10.82 6.26
CA LYS A 55 -11.86 -10.73 7.72
C LYS A 55 -11.44 -9.36 8.27
N PHE A 56 -10.34 -8.81 7.78
CA PHE A 56 -9.91 -7.45 8.12
C PHE A 56 -10.95 -6.41 7.70
N GLN A 57 -11.51 -6.54 6.50
CA GLN A 57 -12.54 -5.64 6.00
C GLN A 57 -13.79 -5.63 6.89
N LEU A 58 -14.22 -6.81 7.35
CA LEU A 58 -15.33 -6.96 8.30
C LEU A 58 -14.99 -6.40 9.70
N ALA A 59 -13.74 -6.50 10.13
CA ALA A 59 -13.29 -5.96 11.41
C ALA A 59 -13.17 -4.43 11.42
N TYR A 60 -12.87 -3.81 10.27
CA TYR A 60 -12.69 -2.36 10.14
C TYR A 60 -13.54 -1.74 9.02
N PRO A 61 -14.88 -1.87 9.05
CA PRO A 61 -15.74 -1.34 7.99
C PRO A 61 -15.60 0.18 7.81
N LEU A 62 -15.22 0.91 8.87
CA LEU A 62 -14.96 2.35 8.84
C LEU A 62 -13.76 2.77 7.96
N LEU A 63 -12.88 1.86 7.57
CA LEU A 63 -11.82 2.14 6.60
C LEU A 63 -12.32 2.10 5.15
N PHE A 64 -13.44 1.43 4.93
CA PHE A 64 -14.02 1.09 3.63
C PHE A 64 -15.28 1.93 3.35
N LYS A 65 -15.24 3.22 3.69
CA LYS A 65 -16.39 4.14 3.56
C LYS A 65 -16.86 4.31 2.12
N ASP A 66 -15.96 4.15 1.16
CA ASP A 66 -16.25 4.23 -0.29
C ASP A 66 -16.47 2.84 -0.90
N GLY A 67 -16.87 1.85 -0.09
CA GLY A 67 -17.05 0.45 -0.50
C GLY A 67 -15.77 -0.36 -0.42
N ASN A 68 -15.56 -1.29 -1.36
CA ASN A 68 -14.41 -2.22 -1.37
C ASN A 68 -13.10 -1.59 -1.88
N ALA A 69 -12.90 -0.29 -1.65
CA ALA A 69 -11.73 0.44 -2.12
C ALA A 69 -10.50 0.11 -1.25
N TRP A 70 -9.55 -0.64 -1.80
CA TRP A 70 -8.26 -0.89 -1.16
C TRP A 70 -7.23 0.13 -1.62
N SER A 71 -6.28 0.46 -0.75
CA SER A 71 -5.15 1.34 -1.05
C SER A 71 -4.00 0.91 -0.15
N ILE A 72 -2.79 0.82 -0.71
CA ILE A 72 -1.60 0.39 0.02
C ILE A 72 -1.28 1.37 1.14
N ASP A 73 -1.32 2.68 0.90
CA ASP A 73 -1.01 3.68 1.93
C ASP A 73 -1.96 3.56 3.13
N LYS A 74 -3.26 3.50 2.84
CA LYS A 74 -4.33 3.54 3.85
C LYS A 74 -4.43 2.24 4.64
N HIS A 75 -4.26 1.09 3.99
CA HIS A 75 -4.60 -0.20 4.59
C HIS A 75 -3.40 -1.04 5.00
N ARG A 76 -2.20 -0.87 4.40
CA ARG A 76 -1.04 -1.75 4.63
C ARG A 76 -0.63 -1.80 6.10
N LYS A 77 -0.41 -0.63 6.72
CA LYS A 77 0.04 -0.57 8.12
C LYS A 77 -0.98 -1.21 9.06
N ARG A 78 -2.26 -0.84 8.90
CA ARG A 78 -3.32 -1.33 9.77
C ARG A 78 -3.62 -2.82 9.56
N PHE A 79 -3.52 -3.29 8.32
CA PHE A 79 -3.60 -4.72 8.01
C PHE A 79 -2.41 -5.47 8.61
N MET A 80 -1.18 -4.95 8.55
CA MET A 80 -0.02 -5.56 9.22
C MET A 80 -0.24 -5.70 10.73
N ASP A 81 -0.65 -4.62 11.40
CA ASP A 81 -0.88 -4.61 12.85
C ASP A 81 -1.99 -5.60 13.25
N TRP A 82 -3.08 -5.63 12.48
CA TRP A 82 -4.18 -6.57 12.72
C TRP A 82 -3.79 -8.02 12.40
N HIS A 83 -3.09 -8.25 11.29
CA HIS A 83 -2.71 -9.59 10.86
C HIS A 83 -1.72 -10.22 11.82
N ASN A 84 -0.79 -9.43 12.38
CA ASN A 84 0.17 -9.90 13.38
C ASN A 84 -0.49 -10.29 14.72
N THR A 85 -1.62 -9.67 15.07
CA THR A 85 -2.34 -9.96 16.32
C THR A 85 -3.36 -11.11 16.18
N HIS A 86 -3.80 -11.41 14.96
CA HIS A 86 -4.84 -12.41 14.69
C HIS A 86 -4.31 -13.62 13.91
N HIS A 87 -2.99 -13.79 13.75
CA HIS A 87 -2.40 -14.87 12.96
C HIS A 87 -2.55 -16.24 13.61
#